data_AF-W1XVI3-F1
#
_entry.id   AF-W1XVI3-F1
#
_cell.length_a   1.000
_cell.length_b   1.000
_cell.length_c   1.000
_cell.angle_alpha   90.00
_cell.angle_beta   90.00
_cell.angle_gamma   90.00
#
_symmetry.space_group_name_H-M   'P 1'
#
loop_
_entity.id
_entity.type
_entity.pdbx_description
1 polymer ?
#
loop_
_entity_poly.entity_id
_entity_poly.type
_entity_poly.pdbx_seq_one_letter_code
_entity_poly.pdbx_strand_id
1 'polypeptide(L)'
;YLRDALPNATFVGFTGTPVASTDKNTQMVFGNYIDVYDMTQAVADGSTVKIYYESRVIPLNLPQNLDLDEAYNDITEDQEEDVKQRLKSKWS
;
A
#
# COMPACT_ATOMS: atom_id res chain seq x y z
N TYR A 1 13.93 -19.91 -17.19
CA TYR A 1 14.03 -21.33 -16.80
C TYR A 1 12.75 -22.13 -17.05
N LEU A 2 11.59 -21.80 -16.45
CA LEU A 2 10.38 -22.63 -16.65
C LEU A 2 9.82 -22.57 -18.09
N ARG A 3 9.81 -21.37 -18.69
CA ARG A 3 9.39 -21.19 -20.09
C ARG A 3 10.36 -21.85 -21.07
N ASP A 4 11.65 -21.80 -20.78
CA ASP A 4 12.69 -22.42 -21.60
C ASP A 4 12.64 -23.95 -21.50
N ALA A 5 12.29 -24.48 -20.33
CA ALA A 5 12.15 -25.92 -20.10
C ALA A 5 10.88 -26.52 -20.71
N LEU A 6 9.81 -25.71 -20.86
CA LEU A 6 8.52 -26.14 -21.39
C LEU A 6 8.05 -25.22 -22.54
N PRO A 7 8.72 -25.24 -23.70
CA PRO A 7 8.48 -24.29 -24.78
C PRO A 7 7.10 -24.44 -25.44
N ASN A 8 6.52 -25.63 -25.42
CA ASN A 8 5.23 -25.94 -26.05
C ASN A 8 4.06 -25.98 -25.05
N ALA A 9 4.29 -25.63 -23.79
CA ALA A 9 3.24 -25.65 -22.77
C ALA A 9 2.41 -24.36 -22.81
N THR A 10 1.11 -24.49 -22.57
CA THR A 10 0.22 -23.37 -22.32
C THR A 10 0.30 -22.95 -20.85
N PHE A 11 0.47 -21.65 -20.59
CA PHE A 11 0.53 -21.10 -19.24
C PHE A 11 -0.77 -20.37 -18.93
N VAL A 12 -1.48 -20.82 -17.90
CA VAL A 12 -2.72 -20.20 -17.41
C VAL A 12 -2.50 -19.73 -15.97
N GLY A 13 -2.80 -18.47 -15.71
CA GLY A 13 -2.68 -17.85 -14.39
C GLY A 13 -4.03 -17.39 -13.86
N PHE A 14 -4.32 -17.71 -12.61
CA PHE A 14 -5.49 -17.20 -11.89
C PHE A 14 -5.02 -16.22 -10.82
N THR A 15 -5.60 -15.03 -10.78
CA THR A 15 -5.29 -14.03 -9.76
C THR A 15 -6.52 -13.20 -9.44
N GLY A 16 -6.75 -12.92 -8.15
CA GLY A 16 -7.76 -11.96 -7.70
C GLY A 16 -7.24 -10.51 -7.66
N THR A 17 -5.93 -10.31 -7.74
CA THR A 17 -5.27 -9.00 -7.69
C THR A 17 -4.19 -8.94 -8.77
N PRO A 18 -4.55 -8.69 -10.04
CA PRO A 18 -3.56 -8.55 -11.09
C PRO A 18 -2.65 -7.36 -10.80
N VAL A 19 -1.34 -7.52 -11.04
CA VAL A 19 -0.36 -6.44 -10.89
C VAL A 19 -0.11 -5.78 -12.24
N ALA A 20 -0.09 -4.45 -12.24
CA ALA A 20 0.15 -3.61 -13.41
C ALA A 20 1.25 -2.58 -13.14
N SER A 21 2.28 -2.98 -12.38
CA SER A 21 3.44 -2.13 -12.11
C SER A 21 4.47 -2.25 -13.24
N THR A 22 5.27 -1.21 -13.45
CA THR A 22 6.32 -1.19 -14.48
C THR A 22 7.29 -2.37 -14.36
N ASP A 23 7.62 -2.78 -13.13
CA ASP A 23 8.54 -3.88 -12.85
C ASP A 23 7.87 -5.27 -12.81
N LYS A 24 6.54 -5.31 -12.61
CA LYS A 24 5.77 -6.56 -12.46
C LYS A 24 4.40 -6.41 -13.08
N ASN A 25 4.22 -7.05 -14.22
CA ASN A 25 2.98 -7.01 -14.98
C ASN A 25 2.45 -8.44 -15.25
N THR A 26 1.28 -8.76 -14.69
CA THR A 26 0.64 -10.07 -14.85
C THR A 26 0.33 -10.37 -16.32
N GLN A 27 -0.15 -9.39 -17.09
CA GLN A 27 -0.52 -9.57 -18.49
C GLN A 27 0.70 -9.77 -19.39
N MET A 28 1.83 -9.12 -19.09
CA MET A 28 3.09 -9.39 -19.82
C MET A 28 3.57 -10.83 -19.63
N VAL A 29 3.25 -11.44 -18.49
CA VAL A 29 3.66 -12.82 -18.20
C VAL A 29 2.66 -13.84 -18.74
N PHE A 30 1.35 -13.62 -18.63
CA PHE A 30 0.33 -14.62 -18.95
C PHE A 30 -0.49 -14.31 -20.22
N GLY A 31 -0.33 -13.12 -20.80
CA GLY A 31 -1.12 -12.65 -21.93
C GLY A 31 -2.41 -11.97 -21.50
N ASN A 32 -3.38 -11.95 -22.42
CA ASN A 32 -4.67 -11.28 -22.22
C ASN A 32 -5.55 -12.08 -21.25
N TYR A 33 -6.48 -11.38 -20.59
CA TYR A 33 -7.50 -12.02 -19.79
C TYR A 33 -8.40 -12.89 -20.67
N ILE A 34 -8.63 -14.14 -20.25
CA ILE A 34 -9.61 -15.04 -20.86
C ILE A 34 -11.00 -14.69 -20.34
N ASP A 35 -11.11 -14.45 -19.03
CA ASP A 35 -12.33 -14.06 -18.34
C ASP A 35 -11.99 -13.25 -17.08
N VAL A 36 -12.92 -12.42 -16.62
CA VAL A 36 -12.78 -11.62 -15.39
C VAL A 36 -14.04 -11.71 -14.56
N TYR A 37 -13.90 -12.34 -13.39
CA TYR A 37 -14.94 -12.39 -12.37
C TYR A 37 -14.57 -11.45 -11.22
N ASP A 38 -15.28 -10.33 -11.13
CA ASP A 38 -15.02 -9.29 -10.14
C ASP A 38 -15.83 -9.48 -8.84
N MET A 39 -15.45 -8.74 -7.80
CA MET A 39 -16.13 -8.78 -6.50
C MET A 39 -17.60 -8.32 -6.57
N THR A 40 -17.97 -7.47 -7.53
CA THR A 40 -19.35 -7.00 -7.70
C THR A 40 -20.24 -8.13 -8.22
N GLN A 41 -19.75 -8.90 -9.19
CA GLN A 41 -20.42 -10.10 -9.71
C GLN A 41 -20.59 -11.13 -8.59
N ALA A 42 -19.53 -11.37 -7.81
CA ALA A 42 -19.55 -12.28 -6.68
C ALA A 42 -20.51 -11.89 -5.55
N VAL A 43 -20.80 -10.60 -5.41
CA VAL A 43 -21.81 -10.12 -4.47
C VAL A 43 -23.22 -10.25 -5.07
N ALA A 44 -23.37 -10.05 -6.38
CA ALA A 44 -24.65 -10.08 -7.06
C ALA A 44 -25.25 -11.51 -7.15
N ASP A 45 -24.40 -12.52 -7.37
CA ASP A 45 -24.81 -13.92 -7.44
C ASP A 45 -24.90 -14.61 -6.05
N GLY A 46 -24.50 -13.92 -4.99
CA GLY A 46 -24.52 -14.41 -3.62
C GLY A 46 -23.36 -15.34 -3.26
N SER A 47 -22.33 -15.45 -4.10
CA SER A 47 -21.11 -16.22 -3.80
C SER A 47 -20.28 -15.61 -2.68
N THR A 48 -20.39 -14.28 -2.47
CA THR A 48 -19.70 -13.53 -1.41
C THR A 48 -20.64 -12.58 -0.68
N VAL A 49 -20.30 -12.25 0.57
CA VAL A 49 -21.03 -11.25 1.38
C VAL A 49 -20.49 -9.85 1.13
N LYS A 50 -21.35 -8.84 1.25
CA LYS A 50 -20.97 -7.42 1.10
C LYS A 50 -20.01 -7.00 2.22
N ILE A 51 -18.93 -6.33 1.85
CA ILE A 51 -17.98 -5.72 2.78
C ILE A 51 -18.28 -4.23 2.89
N TYR A 52 -18.53 -3.76 4.11
CA TYR A 52 -18.69 -2.35 4.42
C TYR A 52 -17.41 -1.85 5.09
N TYR A 53 -16.76 -0.85 4.50
CA TYR A 53 -15.57 -0.24 5.08
C TYR A 53 -15.96 1.05 5.80
N GLU A 54 -15.79 1.07 7.12
CA GLU A 54 -15.91 2.29 7.92
C GLU A 54 -14.51 2.84 8.20
N SER A 55 -14.19 3.99 7.62
CA SER A 55 -12.97 4.70 7.99
C SER A 55 -13.10 5.27 9.39
N ARG A 56 -12.31 4.75 10.33
CA ARG A 56 -12.19 5.31 11.69
C ARG A 56 -11.03 6.29 11.72
N VAL A 57 -11.33 7.56 11.48
CA VAL A 57 -10.38 8.65 11.73
C VAL A 57 -10.53 9.04 13.19
N ILE A 58 -9.48 8.81 13.99
CA ILE A 58 -9.42 9.31 15.36
C ILE A 58 -8.95 10.77 15.27
N PRO A 59 -9.77 11.77 15.66
CA PRO A 59 -9.33 13.15 15.71
C PRO A 59 -8.29 13.29 16.82
N LEU A 60 -7.02 13.40 16.43
CA LEU A 60 -5.94 13.82 17.31
C LEU A 60 -6.03 15.34 17.44
N ASN A 61 -6.69 15.82 18.48
CA ASN A 61 -6.65 17.24 18.83
C ASN A 61 -5.41 17.49 19.67
N LEU A 62 -4.46 18.26 19.12
CA LEU A 62 -3.40 18.86 19.92
C LEU A 62 -4.04 19.92 20.85
N PRO A 63 -3.71 19.95 22.15
CA PRO A 63 -4.13 21.04 23.02
C PRO A 63 -3.62 22.37 22.45
N GLN A 64 -4.45 23.43 22.45
CA GLN A 64 -4.06 24.75 21.92
C GLN A 64 -2.83 25.36 22.59
N ASN A 65 -2.49 24.88 23.80
CA ASN A 65 -1.39 25.40 24.61
C ASN A 65 -0.17 24.46 24.63
N LEU A 66 -0.10 23.48 23.73
CA LEU A 66 1.04 22.57 23.65
C LEU A 66 2.03 23.09 22.59
N ASP A 67 3.03 23.85 23.02
CA ASP A 67 4.14 24.25 22.17
C ASP A 67 5.19 23.13 22.13
N LEU A 68 5.01 22.23 21.16
CA LEU A 68 5.93 21.12 20.93
C LEU A 68 7.26 21.61 20.33
N ASP A 69 7.27 22.75 19.64
CA ASP A 69 8.49 23.29 19.04
C ASP A 69 9.41 23.87 20.13
N GLU A 70 8.86 24.60 21.11
CA GLU A 70 9.61 25.09 22.27
C GLU A 70 10.18 23.94 23.10
N ALA A 71 9.34 22.96 23.47
CA ALA A 71 9.81 21.79 24.22
C ALA A 71 10.87 20.96 23.46
N TYR A 72 10.77 20.89 22.13
CA TYR A 72 11.77 20.23 21.30
C TYR A 72 13.10 21.01 21.30
N ASN A 73 13.04 22.33 21.22
CA ASN A 73 14.23 23.19 21.24
C ASN A 73 14.96 23.10 22.58
N ASP A 74 14.23 23.08 23.70
CA ASP A 74 14.78 22.94 25.05
C ASP A 74 15.49 21.59 25.24
N ILE A 75 14.84 20.48 24.85
CA ILE A 75 15.44 19.13 24.99
C ILE A 75 16.66 18.96 24.08
N THR A 76 16.70 19.68 22.96
CA THR A 76 17.79 19.61 22.00
C THR A 76 18.78 20.76 22.13
N GLU A 77 18.72 21.59 23.19
CA GLU A 77 19.55 22.79 23.34
C GLU A 77 21.04 22.50 23.13
N ASP A 78 21.55 21.43 23.76
CA ASP A 78 22.95 20.98 23.72
C ASP A 78 23.37 20.25 22.43
N GLN A 79 22.46 20.04 21.48
CA GLN A 79 22.75 19.32 20.23
C GLN A 79 23.21 20.26 19.12
N GLU A 80 24.09 19.78 18.23
CA GLU A 80 24.44 20.53 17.03
C GLU A 80 23.25 20.68 16.07
N GLU A 81 23.19 21.80 15.34
CA GLU A 81 22.06 22.17 14.50
C GLU A 81 21.75 21.13 13.40
N ASP A 82 22.78 20.47 12.85
CA ASP A 82 22.63 19.41 11.87
C ASP A 82 21.91 18.17 12.46
N VAL A 83 22.21 17.84 13.71
CA VAL A 83 21.56 16.76 14.47
C VAL A 83 20.11 17.13 14.78
N LYS A 84 19.83 18.40 15.16
CA LYS A 84 18.45 18.88 15.40
C LYS A 84 17.58 18.76 14.15
N GLN A 85 18.09 19.16 12.99
CA GLN A 85 17.35 19.08 11.71
C GLN A 85 17.10 17.62 11.28
N ARG A 86 18.08 16.73 11.49
CA ARG A 86 17.93 15.29 11.20
C ARG A 86 16.92 14.62 12.13
N LEU A 87 16.87 15.01 13.40
CA LEU A 87 15.90 14.47 14.35
C LEU A 87 14.47 14.94 14.03
N LYS A 88 14.28 16.20 13.62
CA LYS A 88 12.97 16.74 13.23
C LYS A 88 12.40 16.05 11.98
N SER A 89 13.24 15.80 10.97
CA SER A 89 12.83 15.15 9.72
C SER A 89 12.49 13.66 9.87
N LYS A 90 12.95 12.98 10.93
CA LYS A 90 12.63 11.58 11.19
C LYS A 90 11.17 11.35 11.66
N TRP A 91 10.54 12.37 12.24
CA TRP A 91 9.20 12.29 12.84
C TRP A 91 8.17 13.22 12.18
N SER A 92 8.55 13.85 11.06
CA SER A 92 7.68 14.67 10.20
C SER A 92 7.04 13.86 9.08
#